data_AF-E5AQR5-F1
#
_entry.id   AF-E5AQR5-F1
#
_cell.length_a   1.000
_cell.length_b   1.000
_cell.length_c   1.000
_cell.angle_alpha   90.00
_cell.angle_beta   90.00
_cell.angle_gamma   90.00
#
_symmetry.space_group_name_H-M   'P 1'
#
loop_
_entity.id
_entity.type
_entity.pdbx_description
1 polymer ?
#
loop_
_entity_poly.entity_id
_entity_poly.type
_entity_poly.pdbx_seq_one_letter_code
_entity_poly.pdbx_strand_id
1 'polypeptide(L)'
;MHERNDIEDGVSNIELEIEWTEAASKKIDKLMPRTTRGDEPYIALPPIECLPVEGDVLFLGPPGKQQPFIVAERQYHHEGEADWTIILILDVVEAH
;
A
#
# COMPACT_ATOMS: atom_id res chain seq x y z
N MET A 1 -15.63 13.29 -43.08
CA MET A 1 -15.00 12.11 -42.44
C MET A 1 -14.71 12.54 -41.00
N HIS A 2 -15.22 11.79 -40.03
CA HIS A 2 -15.21 12.18 -38.62
C HIS A 2 -13.80 12.19 -38.05
N GLU A 3 -13.44 13.33 -37.46
CA GLU A 3 -12.37 13.52 -36.50
C GLU A 3 -12.78 12.88 -35.15
N ARG A 4 -11.85 12.13 -34.54
CA ARG A 4 -11.65 11.86 -33.10
C ARG A 4 -10.55 10.79 -33.00
N ASN A 5 -9.30 11.16 -32.68
CA ASN A 5 -8.71 11.25 -31.34
C ASN A 5 -8.78 9.92 -30.58
N ASP A 6 -7.79 9.07 -30.81
CA ASP A 6 -7.38 8.02 -29.87
C ASP A 6 -5.88 8.22 -29.64
N ILE A 7 -5.56 9.18 -28.78
CA ILE A 7 -4.30 9.16 -28.06
C ILE A 7 -4.48 7.97 -27.12
N GLU A 8 -3.96 6.81 -27.49
CA GLU A 8 -3.65 5.75 -26.53
C GLU A 8 -2.54 6.32 -25.64
N ASP A 9 -2.95 7.17 -24.69
CA ASP A 9 -2.13 7.60 -23.58
C ASP A 9 -1.77 6.30 -22.87
N GLY A 10 -0.53 5.84 -23.06
CA GLY A 10 0.00 4.63 -22.45
C GLY A 10 -0.13 4.78 -20.95
N VAL A 11 -1.24 4.27 -20.40
CA VAL A 11 -1.54 4.34 -18.98
C VAL A 11 -0.43 3.55 -18.30
N SER A 12 0.53 4.24 -17.72
CA SER A 12 1.55 3.59 -16.92
C SER A 12 0.82 2.84 -15.80
N ASN A 13 0.89 1.51 -15.77
CA ASN A 13 0.24 0.77 -14.70
C ASN A 13 1.08 0.98 -13.45
N ILE A 14 0.50 1.66 -12.46
CA ILE A 14 1.14 1.84 -11.16
C ILE A 14 0.54 0.81 -10.22
N GLU A 15 1.34 -0.19 -9.85
CA GLU A 15 1.02 -1.18 -8.85
C GLU A 15 1.47 -0.72 -7.46
N LEU A 16 0.77 -1.16 -6.42
CA LEU A 16 1.07 -0.81 -5.04
C LEU A 16 1.14 -2.09 -4.21
N GLU A 17 2.31 -2.31 -3.61
CA GLU A 17 2.58 -3.44 -2.74
C GLU A 17 2.87 -2.97 -1.31
N ILE A 18 2.56 -3.83 -0.34
CA ILE A 18 2.84 -3.59 1.07
C ILE A 18 3.74 -4.70 1.59
N GLU A 19 4.92 -4.29 2.03
CA GLU A 19 5.83 -5.13 2.78
C GLU A 19 5.79 -4.77 4.26
N TRP A 20 6.10 -5.74 5.11
CA TRP A 20 6.01 -5.60 6.56
C TRP A 20 7.35 -5.95 7.17
N THR A 21 7.84 -5.12 8.08
CA THR A 21 8.97 -5.50 8.95
C THR A 21 8.58 -6.72 9.80
N GLU A 22 9.58 -7.38 10.41
CA GLU A 22 9.30 -8.51 11.30
C GLU A 22 8.37 -8.13 12.47
N ALA A 23 8.56 -6.93 13.04
CA ALA A 23 7.75 -6.43 14.13
C ALA A 23 6.31 -6.13 13.68
N ALA A 24 6.14 -5.45 12.54
CA ALA A 24 4.83 -5.15 12.00
C ALA A 24 4.09 -6.39 11.54
N SER A 25 4.78 -7.36 10.94
CA SER A 25 4.24 -8.65 10.54
C SER A 25 3.66 -9.41 11.74
N LYS A 26 4.38 -9.45 12.87
CA LYS A 26 3.86 -10.04 14.13
C LYS A 26 2.66 -9.27 14.69
N LYS A 27 2.61 -7.95 14.54
CA LYS A 27 1.52 -7.11 15.03
C LYS A 27 0.26 -7.29 14.18
N ILE A 28 0.38 -7.28 12.85
CA ILE A 28 -0.75 -7.44 11.93
C ILE A 28 -1.31 -8.87 11.98
N ASP A 29 -0.48 -9.90 12.14
CA ASP A 29 -0.96 -11.29 12.27
C ASP A 29 -1.79 -11.49 13.55
N LYS A 30 -1.41 -10.82 14.66
CA LYS A 30 -2.22 -10.78 15.89
C LYS A 30 -3.52 -10.00 15.71
N LEU A 31 -3.48 -8.91 14.95
CA LEU A 31 -4.62 -8.02 14.74
C LEU A 31 -5.64 -8.59 13.76
N MET A 32 -5.16 -9.28 12.73
CA MET A 32 -5.91 -9.87 11.63
C MET A 32 -5.29 -11.23 11.26
N PRO A 33 -5.58 -12.29 12.04
CA PRO A 33 -5.06 -13.62 11.75
C PRO A 33 -5.53 -14.08 10.37
N ARG A 34 -4.66 -14.84 9.68
CA ARG A 34 -4.81 -15.24 8.27
C ARG A 34 -6.12 -15.99 7.95
N THR A 35 -6.83 -16.52 8.96
CA THR A 35 -8.16 -17.16 8.82
C THR A 35 -9.29 -16.18 8.51
N THR A 36 -9.10 -14.89 8.79
CA THR A 36 -10.01 -13.78 8.46
C THR A 36 -9.67 -13.10 7.12
N ARG A 37 -8.60 -13.54 6.45
CA ARG A 37 -8.04 -12.99 5.21
C ARG A 37 -8.69 -13.65 3.96
N GLY A 38 -9.97 -14.00 4.08
CA GLY A 38 -10.71 -14.74 3.06
C GLY A 38 -10.94 -13.94 1.77
N ASP A 39 -11.08 -12.63 1.88
CA ASP A 39 -11.13 -11.72 0.74
C ASP A 39 -10.68 -10.35 1.25
N GLU A 40 -9.64 -9.83 0.61
CA GLU A 40 -9.16 -8.44 0.67
C GLU A 40 -8.57 -7.96 2.02
N PRO A 41 -7.34 -7.40 2.01
CA PRO A 41 -6.93 -6.56 3.11
C PRO A 41 -7.90 -5.36 3.13
N TYR A 42 -8.66 -5.16 4.22
CA TYR A 42 -9.40 -3.91 4.50
C TYR A 42 -8.47 -2.69 4.69
N ILE A 43 -7.28 -2.75 4.12
CA ILE A 43 -6.40 -1.64 3.88
C ILE A 43 -7.01 -0.94 2.66
N ALA A 44 -7.94 -0.03 2.91
CA ALA A 44 -8.28 0.96 1.89
C ALA A 44 -7.02 1.80 1.67
N LEU A 45 -6.16 1.34 0.75
CA LEU A 45 -4.99 2.09 0.35
C LEU A 45 -5.48 3.43 -0.20
N PRO A 46 -4.91 4.56 0.24
CA PRO A 46 -5.30 5.85 -0.29
C PRO A 46 -5.06 5.86 -1.82
N PRO A 47 -5.78 6.70 -2.58
CA PRO A 47 -5.52 6.89 -4.00
C PRO A 47 -4.04 7.10 -4.27
N ILE A 48 -3.56 6.74 -5.47
CA ILE A 48 -2.12 6.84 -5.84
C ILE A 48 -1.58 8.27 -5.61
N GLU A 49 -2.42 9.29 -5.83
CA GLU A 49 -2.10 10.70 -5.58
C GLU A 49 -1.89 11.05 -4.09
N CYS A 50 -2.38 10.20 -3.19
CA CYS A 50 -2.35 10.35 -1.73
C CYS A 50 -1.54 9.24 -1.06
N LEU A 51 -0.59 8.61 -1.76
CA LEU A 51 0.20 7.54 -1.18
C LEU A 51 1.05 8.03 -0.02
N PRO A 52 1.02 7.30 1.11
CA PRO A 52 1.77 7.70 2.28
C PRO A 52 3.27 7.64 1.97
N VAL A 53 4.00 8.58 2.55
CA VAL A 53 5.45 8.68 2.43
C VAL A 53 6.13 8.17 3.69
N GLU A 54 7.44 7.98 3.63
CA GLU A 54 8.24 7.63 4.81
C GLU A 54 7.94 8.59 5.97
N GLY A 55 7.68 8.01 7.15
CA GLY A 55 7.28 8.72 8.36
C GLY A 55 5.76 8.87 8.56
N ASP A 56 4.94 8.65 7.54
CA ASP A 56 3.48 8.71 7.69
C ASP A 56 2.94 7.53 8.49
N VAL A 57 1.83 7.76 9.21
CA VAL A 57 1.18 6.75 10.04
C VAL A 57 -0.12 6.28 9.41
N LEU A 58 -0.24 4.97 9.20
CA LEU A 58 -1.43 4.28 8.72
C LEU A 58 -2.13 3.55 9.85
N PHE A 59 -3.47 3.68 9.92
CA PHE A 59 -4.30 2.96 10.89
C PHE A 59 -4.91 1.73 10.23
N LEU A 60 -4.33 0.56 10.50
CA LEU A 60 -4.68 -0.70 9.84
C LEU A 60 -5.32 -1.67 10.82
N GLY A 61 -6.25 -2.49 10.34
CA GLY A 61 -6.99 -3.46 11.16
C GLY A 61 -8.50 -3.42 10.93
N PRO A 62 -9.26 -4.28 11.65
CA PRO A 62 -10.71 -4.29 11.52
C PRO A 62 -11.34 -2.99 12.03
N PRO A 63 -12.51 -2.58 11.51
CA PRO A 63 -13.20 -1.38 11.94
C PRO A 63 -13.35 -1.31 13.47
N GLY A 64 -12.99 -0.17 14.06
CA GLY A 64 -13.04 0.04 15.51
C GLY A 64 -11.91 -0.62 16.32
N LYS A 65 -10.98 -1.34 15.69
CA LYS A 65 -9.77 -1.90 16.32
C LYS A 65 -8.50 -1.60 15.52
N GLN A 66 -8.53 -0.58 14.66
CA GLN A 66 -7.38 -0.18 13.87
C GLN A 66 -6.21 0.21 14.79
N GLN A 67 -5.02 -0.24 14.44
CA GLN A 67 -3.79 0.09 15.15
C GLN A 67 -2.84 0.87 14.23
N PRO A 68 -2.01 1.74 14.79
CA PRO A 68 -1.08 2.53 14.01
C PRO A 68 0.12 1.69 13.55
N PHE A 69 0.53 1.91 12.30
CA PHE A 69 1.74 1.44 11.64
C PHE A 69 2.41 2.64 10.98
N ILE A 70 3.73 2.70 10.97
CA ILE A 70 4.48 3.76 10.31
C ILE A 70 5.01 3.26 8.97
N VAL A 71 5.01 4.11 7.95
CA VAL A 71 5.77 3.85 6.73
C VAL A 71 7.23 4.06 7.06
N ALA A 72 7.97 2.97 7.23
CA ALA A 72 9.40 3.01 7.52
C ALA A 72 10.22 3.35 6.28
N GLU A 73 9.75 2.93 5.10
CA GLU A 73 10.40 3.21 3.83
C GLU A 73 9.39 3.11 2.68
N ARG A 74 9.60 3.89 1.63
CA ARG A 74 8.85 3.80 0.37
C ARG A 74 9.82 3.58 -0.78
N GLN A 75 9.67 2.47 -1.47
CA GLN A 75 10.50 2.11 -2.62
C GLN A 75 9.72 2.22 -3.93
N TYR A 76 10.44 2.48 -5.01
CA TYR A 76 9.91 2.57 -6.36
C TYR A 76 10.66 1.56 -7.22
N HIS A 77 9.95 0.55 -7.70
CA HIS A 77 10.44 -0.39 -8.70
C HIS A 77 9.89 0.02 -10.06
N HIS A 78 10.73 -0.05 -11.09
CA HIS A 78 10.32 0.10 -12.48
C HIS A 78 10.81 -1.09 -13.27
N GLU A 79 9.90 -1.95 -13.73
CA GLU A 79 10.21 -3.05 -14.63
C GLU A 79 9.71 -2.70 -16.05
N GLY A 80 10.61 -2.59 -17.02
CA GLY A 80 10.23 -2.37 -18.43
C GLY A 80 9.97 -0.90 -18.82
N GLU A 81 9.05 -0.66 -19.77
CA GLU A 81 8.81 0.67 -20.37
C GLU A 81 7.60 1.44 -19.79
N ALA A 82 6.73 0.81 -18.98
CA ALA A 82 5.49 1.47 -18.54
C ALA A 82 4.94 1.07 -17.15
N ASP A 83 5.50 0.07 -16.47
CA ASP A 83 4.92 -0.43 -15.22
C ASP A 83 5.79 -0.01 -14.02
N TRP A 84 5.17 0.67 -13.06
CA TRP A 84 5.82 1.13 -11.83
C TRP A 84 5.20 0.42 -10.63
N THR A 85 6.01 -0.17 -9.78
CA THR A 85 5.55 -0.73 -8.51
C THR A 85 6.02 0.16 -7.38
N ILE A 86 5.09 0.63 -6.56
CA ILE A 86 5.39 1.35 -5.32
C ILE A 86 5.29 0.34 -4.20
N ILE A 87 6.37 0.17 -3.43
CA ILE A 87 6.39 -0.72 -2.28
C ILE A 87 6.41 0.14 -1.02
N LEU A 88 5.41 -0.05 -0.15
CA LEU A 88 5.35 0.57 1.16
C LEU A 88 5.82 -0.43 2.20
N ILE A 89 6.95 -0.14 2.85
CA ILE A 89 7.46 -0.94 3.96
C ILE A 89 6.89 -0.39 5.25
N LEU A 90 6.06 -1.17 5.92
CA LEU A 90 5.38 -0.79 7.16
C LEU A 90 6.08 -1.37 8.39
N ASP A 91 6.25 -0.54 9.40
CA ASP A 91 6.77 -0.90 10.72
C ASP A 91 5.78 -0.54 11.84
N VAL A 92 6.09 -0.94 13.07
CA VAL A 92 5.36 -0.55 14.26
C VAL A 92 5.76 0.86 14.71
N VAL A 93 4.78 1.67 15.13
CA VAL A 93 5.08 2.91 15.85
C VAL A 93 5.63 2.50 17.22
N GLU A 94 6.96 2.62 17.41
CA GLU A 94 7.54 2.47 18.74
C GLU A 94 7.09 3.65 19.61
N ALA A 95 6.44 3.34 20.73
CA ALA A 95 6.15 4.34 21.74
C ALA A 95 7.48 4.72 22.40
N HIS A 96 8.08 5.82 21.93
CA HIS A 96 9.22 6.44 22.58
C HIS A 96 8.86 7.06 23.93
#